data_AF-A0A7J4RKD3-F1
#
_entry.id   AF-A0A7J4RKD3-F1
#
_cell.length_a   1.000
_cell.length_b   1.000
_cell.length_c   1.000
_cell.angle_alpha   90.00
_cell.angle_beta   90.00
_cell.angle_gamma   90.00
#
_symmetry.space_group_name_H-M   'P 1'
#
loop_
_entity.id
_entity.type
_entity.pdbx_description
1 polymer ?
#
loop_
_entity_poly.entity_id
_entity_poly.type
_entity_poly.pdbx_seq_one_letter_code
_entity_poly.pdbx_strand_id
1 'polypeptide(L)' 'WSMILHGTDADLDHDDDGLEDVNETGIWGTDPYDPDTDDDGLSDYEEV' A
#
# COMPACT_ATOMS: atom_id res chain seq x y z
N TRP A 1 17.70 -23.20 -2.71
CA TRP A 1 16.33 -23.58 -2.34
C TRP A 1 16.04 -22.91 -1.02
N SER A 2 15.21 -21.87 -1.00
CA SER A 2 14.81 -21.19 0.22
C SER A 2 13.38 -21.59 0.51
N MET A 3 13.17 -22.39 1.54
CA MET A 3 11.86 -22.44 2.18
C MET A 3 11.78 -21.23 3.10
N ILE A 4 10.97 -20.26 2.71
CA ILE A 4 10.50 -19.22 3.61
C ILE A 4 9.05 -19.55 3.92
N LEU A 5 8.83 -20.05 5.14
CA LEU A 5 7.52 -20.10 5.78
C LEU A 5 7.39 -18.79 6.54
N HIS A 6 6.87 -17.75 5.90
CA HIS A 6 6.36 -16.60 6.63
C HIS A 6 4.87 -16.83 6.87
N GLY A 7 4.40 -16.43 8.05
CA GLY A 7 3.00 -16.51 8.39
C GLY A 7 2.17 -15.79 7.33
N THR A 8 0.87 -15.92 7.44
CA THR A 8 -0.04 -14.97 6.82
C THR A 8 0.22 -13.59 7.44
N ASP A 9 1.32 -12.94 7.06
CA ASP A 9 1.42 -11.48 7.09
C ASP A 9 0.34 -11.09 6.09
N ALA A 10 -0.81 -10.66 6.62
CA ALA A 10 -1.70 -9.87 5.80
C ALA A 10 -0.83 -8.67 5.44
N ASP A 11 -0.44 -8.59 4.18
CA ASP A 11 0.21 -7.40 3.68
C ASP A 11 -0.77 -6.26 3.93
N LEU A 12 -0.36 -5.31 4.77
CA LEU A 12 -1.21 -4.21 5.20
C LEU A 12 -0.92 -2.94 4.41
N ASP A 13 0.11 -2.96 3.56
CA ASP A 13 0.65 -1.88 2.74
C ASP A 13 1.11 -2.54 1.43
N HIS A 14 0.17 -2.84 0.54
CA HIS A 14 0.37 -3.74 -0.59
C HIS A 14 1.26 -3.17 -1.70
N ASP A 15 1.38 -1.84 -1.76
CA ASP A 15 2.21 -1.12 -2.72
C ASP A 15 3.50 -0.55 -2.11
N ASP A 16 3.71 -0.78 -0.80
CA ASP A 16 4.89 -0.36 -0.03
C ASP A 16 5.10 1.19 -0.09
N ASP A 17 4.02 1.97 -0.22
CA ASP A 17 4.07 3.44 -0.25
C ASP A 17 4.19 4.07 1.15
N GLY A 18 3.92 3.27 2.19
CA GLY A 18 3.97 3.67 3.60
C GLY A 18 2.62 4.03 4.20
N LEU A 19 1.52 3.85 3.46
CA LEU A 19 0.14 3.93 3.92
C LEU A 19 -0.43 2.51 4.10
N GLU A 20 -1.32 2.33 5.09
CA GLU A 20 -2.00 1.04 5.22
C GLU A 20 -3.18 0.95 4.25
N ASP A 21 -3.42 -0.19 3.61
CA ASP A 21 -4.53 -0.44 2.65
C ASP A 21 -5.90 0.00 3.21
N VAL A 22 -6.08 -0.17 4.52
CA VAL A 22 -7.32 0.17 5.23
C VAL A 22 -7.51 1.68 5.39
N ASN A 23 -6.40 2.43 5.46
CA ASN A 23 -6.35 3.88 5.51
C ASN A 23 -6.58 4.44 4.10
N GLU A 24 -5.91 3.86 3.10
CA GLU A 24 -6.05 4.20 1.68
C GLU A 24 -7.50 4.09 1.23
N THR A 25 -8.10 2.91 1.37
CA THR A 25 -9.49 2.69 0.95
C THR A 25 -10.52 3.36 1.85
N GLY A 26 -10.23 3.45 3.16
CA GLY A 26 -11.20 3.84 4.17
C GLY A 26 -11.24 5.34 4.50
N ILE A 27 -10.09 6.02 4.38
CA ILE A 27 -9.90 7.40 4.82
C ILE A 27 -9.63 8.32 3.63
N TRP A 28 -8.75 7.94 2.72
CA TRP A 28 -8.28 8.81 1.64
C TRP A 28 -8.99 8.55 0.30
N GLY A 29 -9.38 7.30 0.05
CA GLY A 29 -9.97 6.83 -1.19
C GLY A 29 -8.96 6.55 -2.30
N THR A 30 -7.71 6.26 -1.95
CA THR A 30 -6.61 5.86 -2.85
C THR A 30 -6.65 4.35 -3.14
N ASP A 31 -5.93 3.88 -4.17
CA ASP A 31 -5.85 2.48 -4.57
C ASP A 31 -4.70 1.79 -3.82
N PRO A 32 -5.00 0.83 -2.91
CA PRO A 32 -3.98 0.18 -2.08
C PRO A 32 -3.02 -0.75 -2.82
N TYR A 33 -3.07 -0.74 -4.14
CA TYR A 33 -2.20 -1.52 -5.01
C TYR A 33 -1.40 -0.63 -5.96
N ASP A 34 -1.53 0.68 -5.82
CA ASP A 34 -0.91 1.66 -6.69
C ASP A 34 -0.34 2.79 -5.82
N PRO A 35 0.99 2.88 -5.68
CA PRO A 35 1.59 3.81 -4.74
C PRO A 35 1.44 5.29 -5.17
N ASP A 36 0.86 5.57 -6.34
CA ASP A 36 0.60 6.89 -6.94
C ASP A 36 -0.73 6.80 -7.72
N THR A 37 -1.86 6.75 -6.99
CA THR A 37 -3.19 6.51 -7.55
C THR A 37 -3.57 7.46 -8.69
N ASP A 38 -3.06 8.69 -8.70
CA ASP A 38 -3.38 9.71 -9.70
C ASP A 38 -2.29 9.97 -10.76
N ASP A 39 -1.20 9.19 -10.71
CA ASP A 39 -0.06 9.18 -11.64
C ASP A 39 0.63 10.57 -11.77
N ASP A 40 0.64 11.38 -10.71
CA ASP A 40 1.24 12.72 -10.72
C ASP A 40 2.74 12.74 -10.34
N GLY A 41 3.25 11.62 -9.84
CA GLY A 41 4.63 11.40 -9.42
C GLY A 41 4.89 11.66 -7.93
N LEU A 42 3.84 11.91 -7.13
CA LEU A 42 3.85 11.86 -5.68
C LEU A 42 3.24 10.53 -5.23
N SER A 43 3.75 9.98 -4.12
CA SER A 43 3.08 8.80 -3.56
C SER A 43 1.76 9.17 -2.88
N ASP A 44 0.83 8.23 -2.78
CA ASP A 44 -0.42 8.45 -2.04
C ASP A 44 -0.12 8.88 -0.59
N TYR A 45 0.90 8.32 0.06
CA TYR A 45 1.45 8.81 1.34
C TYR A 45 1.85 10.30 1.34
N GLU A 46 2.42 10.82 0.25
CA GLU A 46 2.84 12.21 0.12
C GLU A 46 1.67 13.18 -0.15
N GLU A 47 0.56 12.69 -0.70
CA GLU A 47 -0.62 13.48 -1.04
C GLU A 47 -1.61 13.66 0.12
N VAL A 48 -1.44 12.87 1.18
CA VAL A 48 -2.32 12.73 2.35
C VAL A 48 -2.07 13.77 3.47
#